data_AF-A0AAV7S987-F1
#
_entry.id   AF-A0AAV7S987-F1
#
_cell.length_a   1.000
_cell.length_b   1.000
_cell.length_c   1.000
_cell.angle_alpha   90.00
_cell.angle_beta   90.00
_cell.angle_gamma   90.00
#
_symmetry.space_group_name_H-M   'P 1'
#
loop_
_entity.id
_entity.type
_entity.pdbx_description
1 polymer ?
#
loop_
_entity_poly.entity_id
_entity_poly.type
_entity_poly.pdbx_seq_one_letter_code
_entity_poly.pdbx_strand_id
1 'polypeptide(L)'
;MSHRTASTSYRRVFGAPLLSPVSYSSSSRYSTSGRLMATPSSIHAARPTAYRARSSAPVVRSSYDRVDFALAEAVNQDFLTTRSNEKAELQELNDRFASFIEKVRYLEQQNAQLVVELGQVKAKEPRRATDLFQQELKELRGQLELLGKDRDRVQVERDNLLEDLGLLKQRMDEEVHKREEAENNLIMFRKDVDDATLSRLELERKIESLMDEIEFLKKLHEEELNDVQVTVHSQPLHMEIEATKQPDLTAALREIRSQYENIAVKNQQESEEWYKSKFADLSDAANRNTEALRQAKQESNDMRRQIQSLNCEIDGLKGTNEALLRQMKQMEEQFFAEASNYQDNINRQEQEVQHMKEEMARHLREYQDLLNVKMALDIEIATYRKLLEGEESRITVPMHSFASISIKSPAPDVDHSSDGPSRKTVLIKTIETRDGEVVTESRKEKTSEVDK
;
A
#
# COMPACT_ATOMS: atom_id res chain seq x y z
N MET A 1 -33.86 -9.10 -40.05
CA MET A 1 -32.56 -9.75 -39.81
C MET A 1 -32.37 -9.83 -38.31
N SER A 2 -32.73 -10.98 -37.72
CA SER A 2 -32.70 -11.21 -36.27
C SER A 2 -31.34 -11.74 -35.85
N HIS A 3 -30.61 -10.99 -35.03
CA HIS A 3 -29.46 -11.52 -34.32
C HIS A 3 -29.89 -11.94 -32.92
N ARG A 4 -30.06 -13.26 -32.76
CA ARG A 4 -30.16 -13.95 -31.48
C ARG A 4 -28.80 -13.89 -30.79
N THR A 5 -28.70 -13.26 -29.63
CA THR A 5 -27.58 -13.44 -28.71
C THR A 5 -27.92 -14.59 -27.76
N ALA A 6 -27.16 -15.67 -27.87
CA ALA A 6 -27.29 -16.83 -27.02
C ALA A 6 -26.66 -16.54 -25.65
N SER A 7 -27.45 -16.77 -24.60
CA SER A 7 -27.04 -16.84 -23.21
C SER A 7 -26.01 -17.95 -23.02
N THR A 8 -24.87 -17.64 -22.38
CA THR A 8 -23.93 -18.65 -21.88
C THR A 8 -24.09 -18.78 -20.38
N SER A 9 -24.69 -19.90 -19.97
CA SER A 9 -24.83 -20.35 -18.60
C SER A 9 -23.80 -21.45 -18.33
N TYR A 10 -22.71 -21.12 -17.62
CA TYR A 10 -21.89 -22.13 -16.95
C TYR A 10 -21.54 -21.68 -15.53
N ARG A 11 -22.36 -22.14 -14.58
CA ARG A 11 -22.11 -22.15 -13.14
C ARG A 11 -21.80 -23.60 -12.72
N ARG A 12 -20.57 -23.85 -12.26
CA ARG A 12 -20.13 -24.88 -11.28
C ARG A 12 -18.80 -24.33 -10.74
N VAL A 13 -18.63 -23.83 -9.51
CA VAL A 13 -18.93 -24.28 -8.13
C VAL A 13 -18.18 -25.56 -7.73
N PHE A 14 -16.90 -25.37 -7.40
CA PHE A 14 -16.10 -26.05 -6.37
C PHE A 14 -15.00 -25.04 -6.00
N GLY A 15 -14.61 -24.72 -4.78
CA GLY A 15 -15.04 -24.98 -3.41
C GLY A 15 -14.17 -24.04 -2.55
N ALA A 16 -14.72 -23.47 -1.48
CA ALA A 16 -14.01 -22.56 -0.58
C ALA A 16 -12.97 -23.32 0.27
N PRO A 17 -11.81 -22.72 0.64
CA PRO A 17 -10.99 -23.22 1.73
C PRO A 17 -11.36 -22.46 3.03
N LEU A 18 -11.67 -23.21 4.08
CA LEU A 18 -11.79 -22.70 5.43
C LEU A 18 -10.40 -22.69 6.11
N LEU A 19 -10.03 -21.52 6.61
CA LEU A 19 -9.35 -21.22 7.88
C LEU A 19 -8.45 -22.31 8.49
N SER A 20 -7.15 -22.02 8.61
CA SER A 20 -6.45 -21.83 9.90
C SER A 20 -4.93 -21.57 9.71
N PRO A 21 -4.28 -20.80 10.60
CA PRO A 21 -2.90 -20.32 10.47
C PRO A 21 -1.90 -21.31 11.09
N VAL A 22 -0.61 -21.20 10.73
CA VAL A 22 0.56 -21.40 11.62
C VAL A 22 1.88 -21.16 10.85
N SER A 23 2.62 -20.18 11.38
CA SER A 23 4.07 -20.07 11.59
C SER A 23 5.07 -20.73 10.64
N TYR A 24 5.97 -19.86 10.18
CA TYR A 24 7.34 -20.16 9.75
C TYR A 24 8.08 -21.08 10.73
N SER A 25 8.91 -21.99 10.19
CA SER A 25 10.27 -22.26 10.70
C SER A 25 10.99 -23.25 9.77
N SER A 26 12.11 -22.79 9.26
CA SER A 26 13.15 -23.55 8.59
C SER A 26 13.96 -24.35 9.62
N SER A 27 14.19 -25.64 9.35
CA SER A 27 15.22 -26.40 10.06
C SER A 27 15.87 -27.44 9.13
N SER A 28 17.17 -27.25 8.89
CA SER A 28 18.08 -28.27 8.40
C SER A 28 18.69 -29.01 9.60
N ARG A 29 18.62 -30.35 9.56
CA ARG A 29 19.41 -31.30 10.37
C ARG A 29 20.75 -31.48 9.62
N TYR A 30 21.92 -31.87 10.14
CA TYR A 30 22.40 -32.69 11.24
C TYR A 30 23.95 -32.45 11.29
N SER A 31 24.64 -32.28 12.43
CA SER A 31 25.42 -33.36 13.07
C SER A 31 26.24 -32.84 14.27
N THR A 32 25.93 -33.40 15.44
CA THR A 32 26.82 -34.01 16.46
C THR A 32 28.19 -33.41 16.84
N SER A 33 28.26 -33.08 18.14
CA SER A 33 29.34 -33.38 19.14
C SER A 33 30.78 -33.03 18.76
N GLY A 34 31.52 -32.20 19.49
CA GLY A 34 31.44 -31.85 20.91
C GLY A 34 32.85 -32.00 21.49
N ARG A 35 33.40 -30.91 22.04
CA ARG A 35 34.20 -30.94 23.27
C ARG A 35 34.60 -29.52 23.67
N LEU A 36 34.35 -29.30 24.96
CA LEU A 36 34.62 -28.12 25.75
C LEU A 36 36.12 -28.05 26.06
N MET A 37 36.70 -26.86 26.15
CA MET A 37 36.92 -26.19 27.43
C MET A 37 37.69 -24.88 27.27
N ALA A 38 37.21 -23.92 28.04
CA ALA A 38 37.78 -22.61 28.27
C ALA A 38 39.15 -22.70 28.94
N THR A 39 40.02 -21.76 28.61
CA THR A 39 41.12 -21.33 29.44
C THR A 39 40.58 -20.52 30.63
N PRO A 40 41.22 -20.65 31.80
CA PRO A 40 41.51 -19.43 32.52
C PRO A 40 42.93 -19.38 33.10
N SER A 41 43.26 -18.16 33.47
CA SER A 41 44.47 -17.56 34.00
C SER A 41 45.03 -18.17 35.30
N SER A 42 46.37 -18.17 35.34
CA SER A 42 47.28 -17.75 36.43
C SER A 42 46.71 -17.60 37.85
N ILE A 43 47.24 -18.38 38.81
CA ILE A 43 47.40 -18.00 40.23
C ILE A 43 48.65 -18.70 40.83
N HIS A 44 49.33 -17.95 41.70
CA HIS A 44 50.41 -18.20 42.65
C HIS A 44 50.74 -19.62 43.14
N ALA A 45 52.03 -19.85 43.42
CA ALA A 45 52.58 -20.43 44.67
C ALA A 45 54.13 -20.46 44.55
N ALA A 46 54.86 -19.70 45.35
CA ALA A 46 55.40 -20.08 46.66
C ALA A 46 56.89 -20.47 46.59
N ARG A 47 57.73 -19.59 47.15
CA ARG A 47 59.02 -19.93 47.81
C ARG A 47 58.77 -20.96 48.92
N PRO A 48 59.75 -21.81 49.34
CA PRO A 48 61.08 -21.40 49.82
C PRO A 48 62.20 -22.34 49.30
N THR A 49 63.49 -22.11 49.51
CA THR A 49 64.21 -22.53 50.72
C THR A 49 65.63 -21.97 50.67
N ALA A 50 66.04 -21.33 51.76
CA ALA A 50 67.38 -20.86 51.99
C ALA A 50 68.23 -21.99 52.61
N TYR A 51 69.47 -22.15 52.17
CA TYR A 51 70.52 -22.79 52.95
C TYR A 51 71.66 -21.79 53.09
N ARG A 52 71.65 -21.10 54.23
CA ARG A 52 72.78 -20.38 54.80
C ARG A 52 73.38 -21.31 55.84
N ALA A 53 74.55 -21.89 55.57
CA ALA A 53 75.36 -22.53 56.61
C ALA A 53 76.52 -21.60 56.94
N ARG A 54 76.55 -21.20 58.21
CA ARG A 54 77.54 -20.35 58.87
C ARG A 54 78.58 -21.25 59.53
N SER A 55 79.84 -20.82 59.43
CA SER A 55 80.91 -20.87 60.45
C SER A 55 81.27 -22.18 61.15
N SER A 56 82.56 -22.54 61.09
CA SER A 56 83.42 -22.63 62.28
C SER A 56 84.88 -22.80 61.86
N ALA A 57 85.69 -21.75 62.04
CA ALA A 57 87.14 -21.85 62.00
C ALA A 57 87.66 -22.50 63.29
N PRO A 58 88.69 -23.37 63.25
CA PRO A 58 89.59 -23.55 64.36
C PRO A 58 90.82 -22.65 64.17
N VAL A 59 91.10 -21.84 65.17
CA VAL A 59 92.39 -21.15 65.34
C VAL A 59 93.41 -22.23 65.73
N VAL A 60 94.37 -22.52 64.86
CA VAL A 60 95.56 -23.29 65.22
C VAL A 60 96.74 -22.32 65.32
N ARG A 61 97.23 -22.19 66.54
CA ARG A 61 98.42 -21.42 66.89
C ARG A 61 99.65 -21.97 66.17
N SER A 62 100.49 -21.03 65.77
CA SER A 62 101.85 -21.19 65.25
C SER A 62 102.67 -22.26 65.99
N SER A 63 103.25 -23.17 65.19
CA SER A 63 104.54 -23.80 65.46
C SER A 63 105.33 -23.82 64.15
N TYR A 64 106.39 -23.01 64.12
CA TYR A 64 107.49 -23.04 63.17
C TYR A 64 107.96 -24.49 62.91
N ASP A 65 107.85 -24.99 61.68
CA ASP A 65 108.98 -25.43 60.86
C ASP A 65 108.50 -26.18 59.60
N ARG A 66 109.23 -25.95 58.49
CA ARG A 66 109.23 -26.68 57.20
C ARG A 66 108.13 -26.36 56.17
N VAL A 67 108.54 -25.70 55.08
CA VAL A 67 107.78 -25.51 53.83
C VAL A 67 107.86 -26.79 52.97
N ASP A 68 106.71 -27.45 52.76
CA ASP A 68 106.57 -28.59 51.84
C ASP A 68 106.12 -28.13 50.44
N PHE A 69 107.07 -27.93 49.54
CA PHE A 69 106.85 -27.49 48.15
C PHE A 69 106.03 -28.49 47.29
N ALA A 70 106.04 -29.78 47.65
CA ALA A 70 105.33 -30.83 46.90
C ALA A 70 103.79 -30.69 46.98
N LEU A 71 103.26 -30.17 48.09
CA LEU A 71 101.82 -29.96 48.27
C LEU A 71 101.32 -28.75 47.46
N ALA A 72 102.13 -27.69 47.36
CA ALA A 72 101.81 -26.51 46.56
C ALA A 72 101.84 -26.79 45.04
N GLU A 73 102.78 -27.63 44.59
CA GLU A 73 102.87 -28.08 43.18
C GLU A 73 101.65 -28.93 42.79
N ALA A 74 101.21 -29.84 43.66
CA ALA A 74 100.02 -30.67 43.44
C ALA A 74 98.73 -29.82 43.36
N VAL A 75 98.57 -28.85 44.26
CA VAL A 75 97.42 -27.93 44.24
C VAL A 75 97.41 -27.04 42.99
N ASN A 76 98.58 -26.63 42.48
CA ASN A 76 98.68 -25.85 41.24
C ASN A 76 98.36 -26.69 40.00
N GLN A 77 98.76 -27.96 39.97
CA GLN A 77 98.37 -28.90 38.89
C GLN A 77 96.87 -29.20 38.91
N ASP A 78 96.26 -29.35 40.09
CA ASP A 78 94.81 -29.49 40.23
C ASP A 78 94.05 -28.21 39.80
N PHE A 79 94.62 -27.03 40.03
CA PHE A 79 94.06 -25.77 39.55
C PHE A 79 94.14 -25.62 38.01
N LEU A 80 95.25 -26.05 37.40
CA LEU A 80 95.41 -26.03 35.94
C LEU A 80 94.48 -27.03 35.25
N THR A 81 94.29 -28.22 35.83
CA THR A 81 93.36 -29.22 35.30
C THR A 81 91.91 -28.78 35.44
N THR A 82 91.50 -28.23 36.59
CA THR A 82 90.14 -27.66 36.79
C THR A 82 89.86 -26.49 35.84
N ARG A 83 90.81 -25.56 35.66
CA ARG A 83 90.69 -24.46 34.69
C ARG A 83 90.65 -24.95 33.23
N SER A 84 91.41 -25.98 32.90
CA SER A 84 91.37 -26.60 31.57
C SER A 84 90.03 -27.29 31.31
N ASN A 85 89.46 -27.95 32.32
CA ASN A 85 88.15 -28.58 32.24
C ASN A 85 87.03 -27.53 32.12
N GLU A 86 87.04 -26.46 32.93
CA GLU A 86 86.10 -25.34 32.78
C GLU A 86 86.21 -24.68 31.40
N LYS A 87 87.42 -24.52 30.87
CA LYS A 87 87.62 -23.99 29.51
C LYS A 87 87.01 -24.91 28.45
N ALA A 88 87.13 -26.23 28.61
CA ALA A 88 86.54 -27.20 27.69
C ALA A 88 85.00 -27.20 27.77
N GLU A 89 84.44 -27.12 28.98
CA GLU A 89 82.99 -26.99 29.19
C GLU A 89 82.43 -25.68 28.61
N LEU A 90 83.13 -24.56 28.79
CA LEU A 90 82.75 -23.29 28.18
C LEU A 90 82.86 -23.32 26.66
N GLN A 91 83.82 -24.07 26.11
CA GLN A 91 83.94 -24.26 24.67
C GLN A 91 82.79 -25.09 24.12
N GLU A 92 82.43 -26.20 24.75
CA GLU A 92 81.28 -27.03 24.36
C GLU A 92 79.96 -26.24 24.45
N LEU A 93 79.80 -25.43 25.50
CA LEU A 93 78.63 -24.56 25.65
C LEU A 93 78.58 -23.49 24.54
N ASN A 94 79.73 -22.94 24.16
CA ASN A 94 79.84 -21.95 23.08
C ASN A 94 79.53 -22.59 21.71
N ASP A 95 80.04 -23.79 21.44
CA ASP A 95 79.74 -24.54 20.22
C ASP A 95 78.23 -24.87 20.14
N ARG A 96 77.61 -25.20 21.28
CA ARG A 96 76.16 -25.37 21.37
C ARG A 96 75.40 -24.06 21.16
N PHE A 97 75.90 -22.92 21.63
CA PHE A 97 75.31 -21.61 21.33
C PHE A 97 75.46 -21.22 19.86
N ALA A 98 76.61 -21.49 19.24
CA ALA A 98 76.84 -21.24 17.83
C ALA A 98 75.85 -22.02 16.95
N SER A 99 75.66 -23.31 17.23
CA SER A 99 74.65 -24.13 16.54
C SER A 99 73.22 -23.64 16.78
N PHE A 100 72.90 -23.12 17.97
CA PHE A 100 71.58 -22.51 18.22
C PHE A 100 71.38 -21.22 17.42
N ILE A 101 72.41 -20.37 17.33
CA ILE A 101 72.38 -19.13 16.53
C ILE A 101 72.20 -19.46 15.03
N GLU A 102 72.92 -20.47 14.53
CA GLU A 102 72.73 -20.96 13.15
C GLU A 102 71.31 -21.48 12.93
N LYS A 103 70.75 -22.21 13.90
CA LYS A 103 69.37 -22.70 13.82
C LYS A 103 68.35 -21.55 13.81
N VAL A 104 68.56 -20.52 14.64
CA VAL A 104 67.70 -19.33 14.67
C VAL A 104 67.79 -18.59 13.33
N ARG A 105 68.99 -18.36 12.79
CA ARG A 105 69.16 -17.73 11.47
C ARG A 105 68.49 -18.51 10.35
N TYR A 106 68.61 -19.84 10.37
CA TYR A 106 67.91 -20.70 9.41
C TYR A 106 66.39 -20.57 9.52
N LEU A 107 65.84 -20.55 10.75
CA LEU A 107 64.41 -20.38 10.98
C LEU A 107 63.92 -18.97 10.61
N GLU A 108 64.71 -17.93 10.87
CA GLU A 108 64.42 -16.57 10.44
C GLU A 108 64.39 -16.45 8.92
N GLN A 109 65.37 -17.06 8.23
CA GLN A 109 65.40 -17.10 6.78
C GLN A 109 64.19 -17.85 6.22
N GLN A 110 63.82 -18.99 6.82
CA GLN A 110 62.65 -19.76 6.42
C GLN A 110 61.35 -18.98 6.67
N ASN A 111 61.22 -18.28 7.79
CA ASN A 111 60.07 -17.41 8.07
C ASN A 111 60.00 -16.24 7.08
N ALA A 112 61.14 -15.62 6.74
CA ALA A 112 61.17 -14.55 5.74
C ALA A 112 60.68 -15.05 4.36
N GLN A 113 61.09 -16.26 3.95
CA GLN A 113 60.60 -16.89 2.73
C GLN A 113 59.09 -17.16 2.79
N LEU A 114 58.60 -17.75 3.88
CA LEU A 114 57.16 -18.02 4.07
C LEU A 114 56.32 -16.75 4.07
N VAL A 115 56.80 -15.64 4.64
CA VAL A 115 56.11 -14.34 4.61
C VAL A 115 55.98 -13.81 3.18
N VAL A 116 57.03 -13.93 2.37
CA VAL A 116 57.00 -13.52 0.97
C VAL A 116 56.03 -14.40 0.16
N GLU A 117 56.07 -15.72 0.35
CA GLU A 117 55.15 -16.65 -0.31
C GLU A 117 53.68 -16.38 0.08
N LEU A 118 53.41 -16.14 1.37
CA LEU A 118 52.08 -15.76 1.85
C LEU A 118 51.59 -14.45 1.21
N GLY A 119 52.49 -13.46 1.05
CA GLY A 119 52.18 -12.22 0.35
C GLY A 119 51.81 -12.45 -1.12
N GLN A 120 52.55 -13.32 -1.81
CA GLN A 120 52.26 -13.67 -3.22
C GLN A 120 50.97 -14.45 -3.40
N VAL A 121 50.64 -15.37 -2.48
CA VAL A 121 49.37 -16.13 -2.51
C VAL A 121 48.18 -15.21 -2.23
N LYS A 122 48.29 -14.30 -1.25
CA LYS A 122 47.25 -13.30 -0.97
C LYS A 122 47.05 -12.30 -2.12
N ALA A 123 48.11 -11.96 -2.85
CA ALA A 123 47.99 -11.13 -4.05
C ALA A 123 47.34 -11.88 -5.24
N LYS A 124 47.44 -13.21 -5.26
CA LYS A 124 46.80 -14.10 -6.24
C LYS A 124 45.39 -14.56 -5.84
N GLU A 125 44.87 -14.18 -4.66
CA GLU A 125 43.46 -14.39 -4.32
C GLU A 125 42.54 -13.75 -5.38
N PRO A 126 41.35 -14.31 -5.65
CA PRO A 126 40.59 -14.06 -6.87
C PRO A 126 39.83 -12.72 -6.80
N ARG A 127 40.57 -11.60 -6.73
CA ARG A 127 40.02 -10.24 -6.83
C ARG A 127 39.25 -10.07 -8.13
N ARG A 128 39.78 -10.59 -9.24
CA ARG A 128 39.12 -10.57 -10.55
C ARG A 128 37.75 -11.26 -10.56
N ALA A 129 37.58 -12.38 -9.87
CA ALA A 129 36.27 -13.04 -9.80
C ALA A 129 35.30 -12.21 -8.97
N THR A 130 35.78 -11.65 -7.85
CA THR A 130 34.98 -10.77 -6.99
C THR A 130 34.55 -9.49 -7.70
N ASP A 131 35.44 -8.88 -8.48
CA ASP A 131 35.16 -7.67 -9.28
C ASP A 131 34.13 -7.95 -10.38
N LEU A 132 34.22 -9.10 -11.06
CA LEU A 132 33.23 -9.53 -12.05
C LEU A 132 31.85 -9.75 -11.41
N PHE A 133 31.78 -10.45 -10.27
CA PHE A 133 30.52 -10.63 -9.55
C PHE A 133 29.96 -9.30 -9.04
N GLN A 134 30.80 -8.36 -8.59
CA GLN A 134 30.35 -7.04 -8.19
C GLN A 134 29.82 -6.22 -9.38
N GLN A 135 30.42 -6.35 -10.56
CA GLN A 135 29.92 -5.70 -11.76
C GLN A 135 28.56 -6.27 -12.18
N GLU A 136 28.43 -7.59 -12.25
CA GLU A 136 27.16 -8.28 -12.54
C GLU A 136 26.06 -7.87 -11.53
N LEU A 137 26.38 -7.79 -10.23
CA LEU A 137 25.44 -7.31 -9.22
C LEU A 137 25.02 -5.86 -9.44
N LYS A 138 25.92 -4.98 -9.89
CA LYS A 138 25.59 -3.59 -10.22
C LYS A 138 24.69 -3.52 -11.46
N GLU A 139 24.98 -4.29 -12.49
CA GLU A 139 24.19 -4.35 -13.72
C GLU A 139 22.78 -4.88 -13.44
N LEU A 140 22.66 -5.98 -12.69
CA LEU A 140 21.36 -6.54 -12.27
C LEU A 140 20.55 -5.56 -11.41
N ARG A 141 21.20 -4.82 -10.50
CA ARG A 141 20.52 -3.76 -9.71
C ARG A 141 20.03 -2.64 -10.61
N GLY A 142 20.83 -2.20 -11.58
CA GLY A 142 20.42 -1.19 -12.55
C GLY A 142 19.25 -1.65 -13.41
N GLN A 143 19.25 -2.91 -13.86
CA GLN A 143 18.11 -3.51 -14.57
C GLN A 143 16.85 -3.57 -13.71
N LEU A 144 16.99 -3.92 -12.42
CA LEU A 144 15.86 -3.96 -11.49
C LEU A 144 15.27 -2.56 -11.24
N GLU A 145 16.10 -1.53 -11.12
CA GLU A 145 15.66 -0.14 -11.01
C GLU A 145 14.93 0.34 -12.28
N LEU A 146 15.46 0.01 -13.47
CA LEU A 146 14.82 0.34 -14.75
C LEU A 146 13.45 -0.36 -14.88
N LEU A 147 13.40 -1.67 -14.62
CA LEU A 147 12.14 -2.43 -14.60
C LEU A 147 11.17 -1.90 -13.55
N GLY A 148 11.66 -1.44 -12.39
CA GLY A 148 10.85 -0.78 -11.37
C GLY A 148 10.20 0.50 -11.89
N LYS A 149 10.97 1.37 -12.55
CA LYS A 149 10.46 2.60 -13.17
C LYS A 149 9.46 2.32 -14.29
N ASP A 150 9.73 1.33 -15.14
CA ASP A 150 8.81 0.95 -16.22
C ASP A 150 7.51 0.37 -15.66
N ARG A 151 7.59 -0.47 -14.61
CA ARG A 151 6.42 -0.96 -13.89
C ARG A 151 5.60 0.18 -13.31
N ASP A 152 6.23 1.12 -12.62
CA ASP A 152 5.54 2.24 -11.99
C ASP A 152 4.89 3.16 -13.03
N ARG A 153 5.56 3.38 -14.17
CA ARG A 153 4.99 4.08 -15.32
C ARG A 153 3.75 3.38 -15.87
N VAL A 154 3.83 2.07 -16.16
CA VAL A 154 2.70 1.29 -16.69
C VAL A 154 1.55 1.23 -15.68
N GLN A 155 1.85 1.20 -14.38
CA GLN A 155 0.85 1.24 -13.33
C GLN A 155 0.06 2.56 -13.36
N VAL A 156 0.74 3.70 -13.49
CA VAL A 156 0.08 5.01 -13.62
C VAL A 156 -0.75 5.10 -14.91
N GLU A 157 -0.20 4.64 -16.05
CA GLU A 157 -0.95 4.60 -17.31
C GLU A 157 -2.21 3.73 -17.19
N ARG A 158 -2.12 2.57 -16.53
CA ARG A 158 -3.27 1.71 -16.25
C ARG A 158 -4.31 2.40 -15.36
N ASP A 159 -3.87 3.07 -14.30
CA ASP A 159 -4.78 3.74 -13.36
C ASP A 159 -5.51 4.91 -14.03
N ASN A 160 -4.82 5.69 -14.85
CA ASN A 160 -5.42 6.74 -15.69
C ASN A 160 -6.45 6.16 -16.67
N LEU A 161 -6.12 5.07 -17.36
CA LEU A 161 -7.06 4.40 -18.28
C LEU A 161 -8.28 3.83 -17.56
N LEU A 162 -8.13 3.37 -16.31
CA LEU A 162 -9.25 2.92 -15.49
C LEU A 162 -10.17 4.08 -15.10
N GLU A 163 -9.61 5.24 -14.78
CA GLU A 163 -10.37 6.46 -14.50
C GLU A 163 -11.12 6.94 -15.74
N ASP A 164 -10.45 7.02 -16.89
CA ASP A 164 -11.06 7.39 -18.18
C ASP A 164 -12.20 6.44 -18.56
N LEU A 165 -12.01 5.14 -18.35
CA LEU A 165 -13.03 4.13 -18.58
C LEU A 165 -14.22 4.31 -17.63
N GLY A 166 -13.97 4.67 -16.38
CA GLY A 166 -15.00 5.03 -15.40
C GLY A 166 -15.82 6.24 -15.85
N LEU A 167 -15.16 7.32 -16.25
CA LEU A 167 -15.80 8.53 -16.76
C LEU A 167 -16.61 8.27 -18.05
N LEU A 168 -16.07 7.45 -18.96
CA LEU A 168 -16.76 7.10 -20.20
C LEU A 168 -18.01 6.25 -19.94
N LYS A 169 -17.95 5.32 -18.99
CA LYS A 169 -19.12 4.56 -18.55
C LYS A 169 -20.19 5.46 -17.94
N GLN A 170 -19.81 6.35 -17.02
CA GLN A 170 -20.75 7.30 -16.44
C GLN A 170 -21.43 8.14 -17.52
N ARG A 171 -20.66 8.69 -18.47
CA ARG A 171 -21.20 9.47 -19.58
C ARG A 171 -22.14 8.64 -20.46
N MET A 172 -21.82 7.38 -20.72
CA MET A 172 -22.68 6.47 -21.47
C MET A 172 -24.01 6.25 -20.72
N ASP A 173 -23.97 6.00 -19.42
CA ASP A 173 -25.16 5.79 -18.59
C ASP A 173 -26.05 7.04 -18.56
N GLU A 174 -25.45 8.23 -18.45
CA GLU A 174 -26.16 9.51 -18.55
C GLU A 174 -26.84 9.71 -19.91
N GLU A 175 -26.17 9.37 -21.01
CA GLU A 175 -26.75 9.46 -22.36
C GLU A 175 -27.86 8.42 -22.59
N VAL A 176 -27.70 7.21 -22.04
CA VAL A 176 -28.78 6.20 -22.06
C VAL A 176 -30.00 6.71 -21.30
N HIS A 177 -29.80 7.30 -20.13
CA HIS A 177 -30.90 7.85 -19.34
C HIS A 177 -31.62 9.00 -20.07
N LYS A 178 -30.88 9.96 -20.64
CA LYS A 178 -31.46 11.03 -21.47
C LYS A 178 -32.23 10.49 -22.67
N ARG A 179 -31.73 9.41 -23.29
CA ARG A 179 -32.40 8.75 -24.42
C ARG A 179 -33.71 8.13 -23.98
N GLU A 180 -33.73 7.44 -22.85
CA GLU A 180 -34.95 6.84 -22.27
C GLU A 180 -35.98 7.92 -21.90
N GLU A 181 -35.54 9.02 -21.27
CA GLU A 181 -36.41 10.17 -20.98
C GLU A 181 -37.01 10.77 -22.25
N ALA A 182 -36.20 10.96 -23.29
CA ALA A 182 -36.67 11.46 -24.58
C ALA A 182 -37.65 10.50 -25.28
N GLU A 183 -37.42 9.19 -25.20
CA GLU A 183 -38.33 8.17 -25.72
C GLU A 183 -39.65 8.15 -24.96
N ASN A 184 -39.62 8.22 -23.63
CA ASN A 184 -40.80 8.31 -22.80
C ASN A 184 -41.62 9.56 -23.12
N ASN A 185 -40.96 10.71 -23.26
CA ASN A 185 -41.62 11.95 -23.68
C ASN A 185 -42.24 11.84 -25.08
N LEU A 186 -41.57 11.18 -26.02
CA LEU A 186 -42.11 10.94 -27.36
C LEU A 186 -43.36 10.05 -27.32
N ILE A 187 -43.36 8.99 -26.50
CA ILE A 187 -44.52 8.12 -26.30
C ILE A 187 -45.69 8.93 -25.71
N MET A 188 -45.42 9.79 -24.72
CA MET A 188 -46.44 10.67 -24.14
C MET A 188 -46.99 11.65 -25.18
N PHE A 189 -46.15 12.31 -25.96
CA PHE A 189 -46.62 13.22 -27.02
C PHE A 189 -47.41 12.50 -28.11
N ARG A 190 -47.08 11.24 -28.44
CA ARG A 190 -47.89 10.44 -29.36
C ARG A 190 -49.28 10.20 -28.79
N LYS A 191 -49.37 9.82 -27.52
CA LYS A 191 -50.65 9.66 -26.83
C LYS A 191 -51.44 10.97 -26.82
N ASP A 192 -50.81 12.09 -26.50
CA ASP A 192 -51.47 13.40 -26.49
C ASP A 192 -51.99 13.78 -27.89
N VAL A 193 -51.24 13.45 -28.95
CA VAL A 193 -51.69 13.63 -30.34
C VAL A 193 -52.88 12.73 -30.64
N ASP A 194 -52.83 11.45 -30.27
CA ASP A 194 -53.93 10.52 -30.47
C ASP A 194 -55.19 10.99 -29.73
N ASP A 195 -55.07 11.38 -28.46
CA ASP A 195 -56.16 11.93 -27.64
C ASP A 195 -56.73 13.22 -28.26
N ALA A 196 -55.87 14.12 -28.74
CA ALA A 196 -56.29 15.32 -29.45
C ALA A 196 -57.02 14.98 -30.77
N THR A 197 -56.55 13.99 -31.54
CA THR A 197 -57.23 13.57 -32.77
C THR A 197 -58.60 12.95 -32.50
N LEU A 198 -58.75 12.16 -31.42
CA LEU A 198 -60.04 11.63 -31.00
C LEU A 198 -61.00 12.76 -30.63
N SER A 199 -60.55 13.73 -29.82
CA SER A 199 -61.37 14.90 -29.47
C SER A 199 -61.81 15.71 -30.70
N ARG A 200 -60.92 15.86 -31.68
CA ARG A 200 -61.23 16.52 -32.96
C ARG A 200 -62.32 15.77 -33.73
N LEU A 201 -62.18 14.46 -33.86
CA LEU A 201 -63.16 13.60 -34.55
C LEU A 201 -64.52 13.60 -33.85
N GLU A 202 -64.56 13.62 -32.52
CA GLU A 202 -65.80 13.75 -31.75
C GLU A 202 -66.49 15.09 -32.01
N LEU A 203 -65.74 16.18 -32.05
CA LEU A 203 -66.26 17.51 -32.39
C LEU A 203 -66.73 17.57 -33.85
N GLU A 204 -65.99 16.98 -34.80
CA GLU A 204 -66.38 16.88 -36.21
C GLU A 204 -67.72 16.15 -36.35
N ARG A 205 -67.88 14.98 -35.71
CA ARG A 205 -69.17 14.25 -35.68
C ARG A 205 -70.29 15.06 -35.05
N LYS A 206 -69.98 15.84 -34.01
CA LYS A 206 -70.99 16.70 -33.37
C LYS A 206 -71.44 17.82 -34.30
N ILE A 207 -70.51 18.41 -35.07
CA ILE A 207 -70.81 19.40 -36.09
C ILE A 207 -71.69 18.78 -37.18
N GLU A 208 -71.32 17.61 -37.72
CA GLU A 208 -72.11 16.89 -38.73
C GLU A 208 -73.53 16.62 -38.22
N SER A 209 -73.67 16.06 -37.02
CA SER A 209 -74.98 15.81 -36.40
C SER A 209 -75.82 17.09 -36.21
N LEU A 210 -75.20 18.22 -35.84
CA LEU A 210 -75.90 19.49 -35.72
C LEU A 210 -76.27 20.07 -37.10
N MET A 211 -75.46 19.84 -38.13
CA MET A 211 -75.76 20.24 -39.50
C MET A 211 -76.95 19.44 -40.05
N ASP A 212 -76.97 18.12 -39.83
CA ASP A 212 -78.09 17.25 -40.20
C ASP A 212 -79.38 17.69 -39.50
N GLU A 213 -79.31 18.03 -38.21
CA GLU A 213 -80.45 18.56 -37.45
C GLU A 213 -80.95 19.90 -38.01
N ILE A 214 -80.04 20.82 -38.35
CA ILE A 214 -80.39 22.09 -38.99
C ILE A 214 -81.07 21.85 -40.35
N GLU A 215 -80.56 20.91 -41.14
CA GLU A 215 -81.14 20.60 -42.44
C GLU A 215 -82.51 19.93 -42.31
N PHE A 216 -82.68 19.04 -41.34
CA PHE A 216 -83.97 18.46 -40.99
C PHE A 216 -84.99 19.53 -40.58
N LEU A 217 -84.63 20.43 -39.67
CA LEU A 217 -85.49 21.54 -39.23
C LEU A 217 -85.84 22.49 -40.38
N LYS A 218 -84.91 22.75 -41.30
CA LYS A 218 -85.18 23.56 -42.50
C LYS A 218 -86.21 22.88 -43.42
N LYS A 219 -86.05 21.58 -43.69
CA LYS A 219 -87.01 20.81 -44.51
C LYS A 219 -88.39 20.78 -43.86
N LEU A 220 -88.45 20.56 -42.54
CA LEU A 220 -89.68 20.57 -41.78
C LEU A 220 -90.38 21.94 -41.87
N HIS A 221 -89.66 23.04 -41.65
CA HIS A 221 -90.25 24.38 -41.78
C HIS A 221 -90.68 24.70 -43.22
N GLU A 222 -89.95 24.22 -44.23
CA GLU A 222 -90.32 24.42 -45.64
C GLU A 222 -91.60 23.63 -45.99
N GLU A 223 -91.75 22.40 -45.47
CA GLU A 223 -92.98 21.63 -45.56
C GLU A 223 -94.15 22.31 -44.83
N GLU A 224 -93.96 22.78 -43.59
CA GLU A 224 -94.98 23.51 -42.83
C GLU A 224 -95.40 24.82 -43.55
N LEU A 225 -94.44 25.57 -44.10
CA LEU A 225 -94.73 26.77 -44.89
C LEU A 225 -95.48 26.44 -46.18
N ASN A 226 -95.12 25.35 -46.87
CA ASN A 226 -95.85 24.89 -48.05
C ASN A 226 -97.27 24.46 -47.68
N ASP A 227 -97.48 23.75 -46.58
CA ASP A 227 -98.80 23.35 -46.09
C ASP A 227 -99.65 24.57 -45.71
N VAL A 228 -99.06 25.57 -45.03
CA VAL A 228 -99.75 26.84 -44.73
C VAL A 228 -100.06 27.61 -46.02
N GLN A 229 -99.13 27.66 -46.98
CA GLN A 229 -99.34 28.35 -48.24
C GLN A 229 -100.43 27.67 -49.08
N VAL A 230 -100.45 26.34 -49.13
CA VAL A 230 -101.53 25.56 -49.74
C VAL A 230 -102.84 25.81 -49.00
N THR A 231 -102.85 25.83 -47.67
CA THR A 231 -104.06 26.13 -46.88
C THR A 231 -104.59 27.55 -47.15
N VAL A 232 -103.70 28.53 -47.30
CA VAL A 232 -104.06 29.92 -47.59
C VAL A 232 -104.50 30.11 -49.05
N HIS A 233 -103.89 29.41 -50.02
CA HIS A 233 -104.30 29.46 -51.43
C HIS A 233 -105.54 28.61 -51.74
N SER A 234 -105.75 27.51 -51.02
CA SER A 234 -106.91 26.61 -51.20
C SER A 234 -108.15 27.08 -50.46
N GLN A 235 -108.07 28.14 -49.66
CA GLN A 235 -109.24 28.82 -49.09
C GLN A 235 -109.53 30.19 -49.73
N PRO A 236 -110.20 30.24 -50.88
CA PRO A 236 -111.40 31.03 -51.03
C PRO A 236 -112.57 30.30 -50.34
N LEU A 237 -113.32 31.03 -49.51
CA LEU A 237 -114.60 30.58 -48.94
C LEU A 237 -115.56 30.18 -50.07
N HIS A 238 -115.65 28.89 -50.35
CA HIS A 238 -116.74 28.31 -51.13
C HIS A 238 -117.06 26.92 -50.58
N MET A 239 -118.02 26.86 -49.64
CA MET A 239 -118.69 25.63 -49.27
C MET A 239 -119.64 25.26 -50.41
N GLU A 240 -119.30 24.26 -51.22
CA GLU A 240 -120.26 23.56 -52.05
C GLU A 240 -120.19 22.06 -51.76
N ILE A 241 -121.27 21.59 -51.14
CA ILE A 241 -121.53 20.20 -50.78
C ILE A 241 -121.95 19.50 -52.06
N GLU A 242 -121.01 18.88 -52.77
CA GLU A 242 -121.35 17.93 -53.83
C GLU A 242 -121.44 16.52 -53.26
N ALA A 243 -122.69 16.15 -52.97
CA ALA A 243 -123.11 14.81 -52.66
C ALA A 243 -123.08 13.93 -53.92
N THR A 244 -122.08 13.07 -54.08
CA THR A 244 -122.23 11.92 -54.98
C THR A 244 -121.59 10.65 -54.45
N LYS A 245 -122.39 9.57 -54.57
CA LYS A 245 -122.17 8.16 -54.21
C LYS A 245 -122.05 7.92 -52.71
N GLN A 246 -123.12 7.41 -52.10
CA GLN A 246 -123.10 6.77 -50.78
C GLN A 246 -121.86 5.85 -50.71
N PRO A 247 -120.77 6.26 -50.02
CA PRO A 247 -119.81 5.31 -49.55
C PRO A 247 -120.51 4.58 -48.41
N ASP A 248 -120.28 3.29 -48.24
CA ASP A 248 -120.81 2.56 -47.10
C ASP A 248 -120.31 3.23 -45.81
N LEU A 249 -121.15 4.10 -45.21
CA LEU A 249 -120.81 4.92 -44.04
C LEU A 249 -120.39 4.01 -42.88
N THR A 250 -120.92 2.80 -42.86
CA THR A 250 -120.57 1.74 -41.93
C THR A 250 -119.15 1.23 -42.16
N ALA A 251 -118.73 1.08 -43.42
CA ALA A 251 -117.35 0.71 -43.76
C ALA A 251 -116.36 1.84 -43.45
N ALA A 252 -116.70 3.10 -43.77
CA ALA A 252 -115.86 4.26 -43.46
C ALA A 252 -115.70 4.48 -41.94
N LEU A 253 -116.77 4.36 -41.15
CA LEU A 253 -116.69 4.44 -39.69
C LEU A 253 -115.91 3.26 -39.08
N ARG A 254 -116.04 2.06 -39.64
CA ARG A 254 -115.26 0.88 -39.23
C ARG A 254 -113.77 1.05 -39.57
N GLU A 255 -113.46 1.61 -40.72
CA GLU A 255 -112.10 1.94 -41.16
C GLU A 255 -111.48 3.00 -40.25
N ILE A 256 -112.18 4.11 -39.98
CA ILE A 256 -111.71 5.16 -39.07
C ILE A 256 -111.45 4.59 -37.66
N ARG A 257 -112.37 3.74 -37.15
CA ARG A 257 -112.18 3.09 -35.85
C ARG A 257 -110.96 2.15 -35.85
N SER A 258 -110.78 1.35 -36.91
CA SER A 258 -109.61 0.50 -37.11
C SER A 258 -108.30 1.32 -37.17
N GLN A 259 -108.32 2.47 -37.84
CA GLN A 259 -107.17 3.39 -37.90
C GLN A 259 -106.82 3.94 -36.51
N TYR A 260 -107.81 4.40 -35.73
CA TYR A 260 -107.57 4.86 -34.36
C TYR A 260 -107.08 3.76 -33.43
N GLU A 261 -107.62 2.55 -33.56
CA GLU A 261 -107.19 1.39 -32.77
C GLU A 261 -105.75 1.00 -33.13
N ASN A 262 -105.39 1.01 -34.41
CA ASN A 262 -104.01 0.79 -34.86
C ASN A 262 -103.05 1.90 -34.39
N ILE A 263 -103.46 3.17 -34.43
CA ILE A 263 -102.65 4.29 -33.93
C ILE A 263 -102.45 4.18 -32.41
N ALA A 264 -103.49 3.81 -31.65
CA ALA A 264 -103.38 3.61 -30.21
C ALA A 264 -102.44 2.45 -29.86
N VAL A 265 -102.55 1.31 -30.57
CA VAL A 265 -101.64 0.16 -30.40
C VAL A 265 -100.20 0.53 -30.78
N LYS A 266 -100.00 1.22 -31.90
CA LYS A 266 -98.67 1.69 -32.32
C LYS A 266 -98.07 2.66 -31.30
N ASN A 267 -98.83 3.65 -30.84
CA ASN A 267 -98.36 4.60 -29.83
C ASN A 267 -97.96 3.88 -28.53
N GLN A 268 -98.75 2.90 -28.09
CA GLN A 268 -98.41 2.08 -26.93
C GLN A 268 -97.13 1.27 -27.14
N GLN A 269 -96.97 0.61 -28.29
CA GLN A 269 -95.76 -0.15 -28.63
C GLN A 269 -94.53 0.74 -28.71
N GLU A 270 -94.62 1.87 -29.40
CA GLU A 270 -93.55 2.86 -29.52
C GLU A 270 -93.14 3.42 -28.15
N SER A 271 -94.12 3.68 -27.27
CA SER A 271 -93.83 4.11 -25.90
C SER A 271 -93.14 3.01 -25.10
N GLU A 272 -93.57 1.76 -25.20
CA GLU A 272 -92.94 0.63 -24.52
C GLU A 272 -91.51 0.37 -25.02
N GLU A 273 -91.29 0.43 -26.33
CA GLU A 273 -89.96 0.30 -26.94
C GLU A 273 -89.06 1.47 -26.55
N TRP A 274 -89.59 2.69 -26.51
CA TRP A 274 -88.86 3.86 -26.04
C TRP A 274 -88.41 3.71 -24.58
N TYR A 275 -89.31 3.27 -23.69
CA TYR A 275 -88.97 3.02 -22.28
C TYR A 275 -87.96 1.87 -22.13
N LYS A 276 -88.11 0.79 -22.90
CA LYS A 276 -87.15 -0.34 -22.90
C LYS A 276 -85.77 0.11 -23.36
N SER A 277 -85.68 0.87 -24.45
CA SER A 277 -84.43 1.43 -24.94
C SER A 277 -83.81 2.35 -23.90
N LYS A 278 -84.60 3.26 -23.31
CA LYS A 278 -84.10 4.19 -22.29
C LYS A 278 -83.60 3.47 -21.04
N PHE A 279 -84.28 2.41 -20.62
CA PHE A 279 -83.85 1.59 -19.50
C PHE A 279 -82.57 0.82 -19.83
N ALA A 280 -82.45 0.26 -21.03
CA ALA A 280 -81.24 -0.40 -21.50
C ALA A 280 -80.05 0.57 -21.52
N ASP A 281 -80.22 1.78 -22.06
CA ASP A 281 -79.18 2.81 -22.10
C ASP A 281 -78.71 3.21 -20.70
N LEU A 282 -79.65 3.41 -19.76
CA LEU A 282 -79.33 3.72 -18.37
C LEU A 282 -78.62 2.57 -17.67
N SER A 283 -79.07 1.33 -17.89
CA SER A 283 -78.44 0.12 -17.35
C SER A 283 -77.02 -0.04 -17.90
N ASP A 284 -76.82 0.14 -19.21
CA ASP A 284 -75.52 0.06 -19.83
C ASP A 284 -74.58 1.18 -19.37
N ALA A 285 -75.08 2.41 -19.21
CA ALA A 285 -74.31 3.52 -18.65
C ALA A 285 -73.90 3.24 -17.20
N ALA A 286 -74.80 2.69 -16.38
CA ALA A 286 -74.49 2.27 -15.02
C ALA A 286 -73.42 1.16 -15.00
N ASN A 287 -73.56 0.15 -15.86
CA ASN A 287 -72.58 -0.95 -15.98
C ASN A 287 -71.19 -0.42 -16.38
N ARG A 288 -71.11 0.47 -17.39
CA ARG A 288 -69.84 1.11 -17.79
C ARG A 288 -69.22 1.92 -16.66
N ASN A 289 -70.02 2.67 -15.90
CA ASN A 289 -69.54 3.43 -14.74
C ASN A 289 -69.01 2.49 -13.64
N THR A 290 -69.73 1.41 -13.33
CA THR A 290 -69.28 0.43 -12.34
C THR A 290 -67.97 -0.27 -12.75
N GLU A 291 -67.80 -0.57 -14.04
CA GLU A 291 -66.58 -1.17 -14.55
C GLU A 291 -65.41 -0.18 -14.56
N ALA A 292 -65.65 1.08 -14.95
CA ALA A 292 -64.64 2.14 -14.84
C ALA A 292 -64.20 2.36 -13.40
N LEU A 293 -65.13 2.34 -12.44
CA LEU A 293 -64.81 2.42 -11.01
C LEU A 293 -64.02 1.20 -10.53
N ARG A 294 -64.35 0.00 -11.01
CA ARG A 294 -63.61 -1.23 -10.70
C ARG A 294 -62.18 -1.16 -11.24
N GLN A 295 -62.01 -0.70 -12.47
CA GLN A 295 -60.71 -0.53 -13.10
C GLN A 295 -59.86 0.52 -12.36
N ALA A 296 -60.42 1.70 -12.06
CA ALA A 296 -59.71 2.73 -11.29
C ALA A 296 -59.28 2.23 -9.90
N LYS A 297 -60.13 1.42 -9.23
CA LYS A 297 -59.76 0.77 -7.97
C LYS A 297 -58.64 -0.26 -8.14
N GLN A 298 -58.65 -1.04 -9.22
CA GLN A 298 -57.59 -1.99 -9.51
C GLN A 298 -56.24 -1.26 -9.73
N GLU A 299 -56.24 -0.23 -10.57
CA GLU A 299 -55.06 0.60 -10.85
C GLU A 299 -54.53 1.28 -9.57
N SER A 300 -55.42 1.80 -8.71
CA SER A 300 -55.04 2.35 -7.41
C SER A 300 -54.37 1.31 -6.49
N ASN A 301 -54.86 0.07 -6.49
CA ASN A 301 -54.25 -1.01 -5.70
C ASN A 301 -52.89 -1.45 -6.28
N ASP A 302 -52.75 -1.49 -7.60
CA ASP A 302 -51.48 -1.84 -8.26
C ASP A 302 -50.42 -0.75 -8.02
N MET A 303 -50.79 0.53 -8.12
CA MET A 303 -49.93 1.65 -7.72
C MET A 303 -49.50 1.54 -6.25
N ARG A 304 -50.42 1.19 -5.34
CA ARG A 304 -50.11 1.00 -3.91
C ARG A 304 -49.11 -0.16 -3.71
N ARG A 305 -49.27 -1.27 -4.44
CA ARG A 305 -48.32 -2.40 -4.41
C ARG A 305 -46.96 -2.00 -4.95
N GLN A 306 -46.91 -1.22 -6.03
CA GLN A 306 -45.66 -0.72 -6.59
C GLN A 306 -44.93 0.19 -5.60
N ILE A 307 -45.65 1.11 -4.95
CA ILE A 307 -45.09 1.97 -3.88
C ILE A 307 -44.51 1.11 -2.74
N GLN A 308 -45.23 0.07 -2.30
CA GLN A 308 -44.73 -0.83 -1.26
C GLN A 308 -43.47 -1.59 -1.71
N SER A 309 -43.45 -2.10 -2.94
CA SER A 309 -42.28 -2.78 -3.51
C SER A 309 -41.06 -1.85 -3.57
N LEU A 310 -41.24 -0.62 -4.08
CA LEU A 310 -40.17 0.37 -4.16
C LEU A 310 -39.68 0.80 -2.77
N ASN A 311 -40.58 0.94 -1.79
CA ASN A 311 -40.17 1.24 -0.41
C ASN A 311 -39.33 0.10 0.18
N CYS A 312 -39.72 -1.17 -0.03
CA CYS A 312 -38.93 -2.32 0.40
C CYS A 312 -37.54 -2.35 -0.26
N GLU A 313 -37.46 -1.99 -1.55
CA GLU A 313 -36.18 -1.89 -2.26
C GLU A 313 -35.31 -0.76 -1.71
N ILE A 314 -35.89 0.42 -1.47
CA ILE A 314 -35.21 1.56 -0.84
C ILE A 314 -34.67 1.16 0.54
N ASP A 315 -35.47 0.50 1.38
CA ASP A 315 -35.04 0.09 2.72
C ASP A 315 -33.98 -1.02 2.66
N GLY A 316 -34.08 -1.93 1.68
CA GLY A 316 -33.03 -2.91 1.38
C GLY A 316 -31.71 -2.25 0.99
N LEU A 317 -31.74 -1.27 0.08
CA LEU A 317 -30.57 -0.51 -0.36
C LEU A 317 -29.98 0.36 0.75
N LYS A 318 -30.81 0.96 1.60
CA LYS A 318 -30.35 1.66 2.81
C LYS A 318 -29.62 0.70 3.75
N GLY A 319 -30.19 -0.48 3.98
CA GLY A 319 -29.58 -1.51 4.83
C GLY A 319 -28.22 -2.00 4.30
N THR A 320 -28.10 -2.21 2.99
CA THR A 320 -26.81 -2.58 2.38
C THR A 320 -25.80 -1.43 2.43
N ASN A 321 -26.24 -0.18 2.20
CA ASN A 321 -25.38 0.99 2.31
C ASN A 321 -24.84 1.16 3.74
N GLU A 322 -25.70 1.07 4.76
CA GLU A 322 -25.26 1.10 6.16
C GLU A 322 -24.30 -0.05 6.51
N ALA A 323 -24.50 -1.24 5.95
CA ALA A 323 -23.59 -2.36 6.15
C ALA A 323 -22.21 -2.10 5.54
N LEU A 324 -22.16 -1.54 4.32
CA LEU A 324 -20.92 -1.15 3.66
C LEU A 324 -20.20 -0.03 4.40
N LEU A 325 -20.92 0.99 4.88
CA LEU A 325 -20.35 2.07 5.69
C LEU A 325 -19.77 1.55 7.01
N ARG A 326 -20.46 0.62 7.69
CA ARG A 326 -19.91 -0.04 8.89
C ARG A 326 -18.65 -0.85 8.55
N GLN A 327 -18.64 -1.59 7.44
CA GLN A 327 -17.48 -2.37 7.02
C GLN A 327 -16.28 -1.47 6.70
N MET A 328 -16.51 -0.36 6.00
CA MET A 328 -15.48 0.64 5.68
C MET A 328 -14.89 1.22 6.97
N LYS A 329 -15.75 1.65 7.90
CA LYS A 329 -15.30 2.16 9.21
C LYS A 329 -14.49 1.12 10.00
N GLN A 330 -14.94 -0.14 10.01
CA GLN A 330 -14.21 -1.22 10.68
C GLN A 330 -12.84 -1.46 10.03
N MET A 331 -12.74 -1.37 8.71
CA MET A 331 -11.48 -1.49 7.98
C MET A 331 -10.54 -0.31 8.27
N GLU A 332 -11.06 0.92 8.31
CA GLU A 332 -10.31 2.12 8.71
C GLU A 332 -9.78 2.00 10.15
N GLU A 333 -10.62 1.54 11.10
CA GLU A 333 -10.21 1.29 12.48
C GLU A 333 -9.12 0.20 12.58
N GLN A 334 -9.22 -0.86 11.78
CA GLN A 334 -8.20 -1.91 11.70
C GLN A 334 -6.88 -1.36 11.16
N PHE A 335 -6.90 -0.61 10.05
CA PHE A 335 -5.70 0.00 9.51
C PHE A 335 -5.08 1.02 10.46
N PHE A 336 -5.90 1.81 11.15
CA PHE A 336 -5.42 2.74 12.17
C PHE A 336 -4.72 1.98 13.32
N ALA A 337 -5.30 0.88 13.79
CA ALA A 337 -4.70 0.04 14.81
C ALA A 337 -3.39 -0.60 14.33
N GLU A 338 -3.34 -1.12 13.10
CA GLU A 338 -2.11 -1.67 12.51
C GLU A 338 -1.02 -0.60 12.37
N ALA A 339 -1.36 0.58 11.87
CA ALA A 339 -0.44 1.71 11.77
C ALA A 339 0.11 2.12 13.14
N SER A 340 -0.75 2.19 14.16
CA SER A 340 -0.32 2.45 15.54
C SER A 340 0.63 1.37 16.04
N ASN A 341 0.33 0.08 15.80
CA ASN A 341 1.20 -1.02 16.18
C ASN A 341 2.58 -0.95 15.49
N TYR A 342 2.62 -0.58 14.21
CA TYR A 342 3.89 -0.37 13.50
C TYR A 342 4.66 0.82 14.08
N GLN A 343 3.98 1.92 14.40
CA GLN A 343 4.62 3.07 15.03
C GLN A 343 5.18 2.71 16.41
N ASP A 344 4.46 1.95 17.22
CA ASP A 344 4.92 1.48 18.53
C ASP A 344 6.14 0.54 18.39
N ASN A 345 6.14 -0.33 17.38
CA ASN A 345 7.29 -1.19 17.08
C ASN A 345 8.52 -0.38 16.64
N ILE A 346 8.34 0.64 15.81
CA ILE A 346 9.42 1.57 15.42
C ILE A 346 9.97 2.26 16.66
N ASN A 347 9.09 2.84 17.49
CA ASN A 347 9.49 3.54 18.73
C ASN A 347 10.27 2.60 19.67
N ARG A 348 9.83 1.34 19.81
CA ARG A 348 10.52 0.33 20.62
C ARG A 348 11.91 0.01 20.07
N GLN A 349 12.04 -0.19 18.76
CA GLN A 349 13.34 -0.45 18.12
C GLN A 349 14.28 0.76 18.21
N GLU A 350 13.75 1.98 18.05
CA GLU A 350 14.52 3.22 18.23
C GLU A 350 15.05 3.35 19.66
N GLN A 351 14.23 3.01 20.66
CA GLN A 351 14.65 2.97 22.07
C GLN A 351 15.74 1.92 22.31
N GLU A 352 15.63 0.72 21.74
CA GLU A 352 16.66 -0.31 21.85
C GLU A 352 17.98 0.14 21.20
N VAL A 353 17.93 0.77 20.03
CA VAL A 353 19.11 1.35 19.38
C VAL A 353 19.74 2.45 20.24
N GLN A 354 18.92 3.33 20.81
CA GLN A 354 19.40 4.40 21.67
C GLN A 354 20.05 3.84 22.95
N HIS A 355 19.42 2.84 23.57
CA HIS A 355 19.97 2.14 24.73
C HIS A 355 21.34 1.51 24.42
N MET A 356 21.46 0.77 23.31
CA MET A 356 22.73 0.15 22.91
C MET A 356 23.82 1.18 22.59
N LYS A 357 23.46 2.34 22.02
CA LYS A 357 24.40 3.47 21.82
C LYS A 357 24.91 4.02 23.14
N GLU A 358 24.03 4.18 24.13
CA GLU A 358 24.40 4.64 25.47
C GLU A 358 25.32 3.63 26.19
N GLU A 359 25.03 2.34 26.07
CA GLU A 359 25.89 1.27 26.60
C GLU A 359 27.26 1.26 25.94
N MET A 360 27.32 1.38 24.61
CA MET A 360 28.58 1.49 23.87
C MET A 360 29.39 2.72 24.30
N ALA A 361 28.73 3.87 24.49
CA ALA A 361 29.38 5.08 24.98
C ALA A 361 29.86 4.95 26.44
N ARG A 362 29.18 4.14 27.27
CA ARG A 362 29.63 3.80 28.63
C ARG A 362 30.89 2.95 28.59
N HIS A 363 30.90 1.87 27.80
CA HIS A 363 32.08 1.02 27.66
C HIS A 363 33.29 1.77 27.10
N LEU A 364 33.10 2.66 26.12
CA LEU A 364 34.19 3.49 25.60
C LEU A 364 34.83 4.38 26.70
N ARG A 365 34.01 4.93 27.60
CA ARG A 365 34.52 5.69 28.76
C ARG A 365 35.29 4.79 29.72
N GLU A 366 34.74 3.63 30.07
CA GLU A 366 35.42 2.64 30.93
C GLU A 366 36.77 2.19 30.34
N TYR A 367 36.85 1.96 29.03
CA TYR A 367 38.09 1.64 28.34
C TYR A 367 39.10 2.79 28.37
N GLN A 368 38.65 4.04 28.18
CA GLN A 368 39.53 5.20 28.27
C GLN A 368 40.08 5.38 29.69
N ASP A 369 39.24 5.18 30.72
CA ASP A 369 39.66 5.25 32.12
C ASP A 369 40.68 4.16 32.45
N LEU A 370 40.46 2.93 31.99
CA LEU A 370 41.41 1.83 32.16
C LEU A 370 42.73 2.10 31.43
N LEU A 371 42.68 2.66 30.23
CA LEU A 371 43.86 3.09 29.48
C LEU A 371 44.65 4.16 30.25
N ASN A 372 43.96 5.14 30.83
CA ASN A 372 44.58 6.19 31.66
C ASN A 372 45.29 5.58 32.88
N VAL A 373 44.66 4.61 33.57
CA VAL A 373 45.29 3.88 34.69
C VAL A 373 46.52 3.10 34.21
N LYS A 374 46.44 2.42 33.07
CA LYS A 374 47.58 1.69 32.50
C LYS A 374 48.74 2.63 32.19
N MET A 375 48.47 3.80 31.61
CA MET A 375 49.50 4.81 31.35
C MET A 375 50.15 5.31 32.64
N ALA A 376 49.36 5.54 33.70
CA ALA A 376 49.90 5.92 35.01
C ALA A 376 50.83 4.83 35.58
N LEU A 377 50.42 3.55 35.50
CA LEU A 377 51.24 2.41 35.92
C LEU A 377 52.52 2.27 35.09
N ASP A 378 52.47 2.50 33.77
CA ASP A 378 53.69 2.49 32.95
C ASP A 378 54.68 3.58 33.37
N ILE A 379 54.17 4.77 33.71
CA ILE A 379 54.99 5.87 34.24
C ILE A 379 55.59 5.45 35.58
N GLU A 380 54.81 4.88 36.50
CA GLU A 380 55.30 4.36 37.78
C GLU A 380 56.41 3.32 37.57
N ILE A 381 56.19 2.32 36.70
CA ILE A 381 57.19 1.29 36.38
C ILE A 381 58.46 1.93 35.80
N ALA A 382 58.33 2.90 34.89
CA ALA A 382 59.47 3.61 34.32
C ALA A 382 60.25 4.38 35.40
N THR A 383 59.54 5.01 36.35
CA THR A 383 60.19 5.69 37.48
C THR A 383 60.88 4.71 38.43
N TYR A 384 60.26 3.57 38.76
CA TYR A 384 60.87 2.52 39.59
C TYR A 384 62.11 1.93 38.92
N ARG A 385 62.07 1.66 37.61
CA ARG A 385 63.24 1.22 36.83
C ARG A 385 64.38 2.22 36.91
N LYS A 386 64.10 3.51 36.71
CA LYS A 386 65.12 4.58 36.81
C LYS A 386 65.73 4.69 38.21
N LEU A 387 64.95 4.49 39.27
CA LEU A 387 65.46 4.47 40.65
C LEU A 387 66.37 3.25 40.89
N LEU A 388 65.96 2.07 40.40
CA LEU A 388 66.74 0.83 40.50
C LEU A 388 68.07 0.93 39.72
N GLU A 389 68.06 1.46 38.50
CA GLU A 389 69.29 1.75 37.73
C GLU A 389 70.21 2.73 38.48
N GLY A 390 69.63 3.70 39.21
CA GLY A 390 70.37 4.62 40.07
C GLY A 390 70.99 3.97 41.32
N GLU A 391 70.35 2.93 41.87
CA GLU A 391 70.90 2.10 42.97
C GLU A 391 71.94 1.10 42.48
N GLU A 392 71.73 0.47 41.33
CA GLU A 392 72.75 -0.37 40.67
C GLU A 392 74.00 0.45 40.33
N SER A 393 73.84 1.72 39.96
CA SER A 393 74.95 2.68 39.77
C SER A 393 75.68 3.06 41.07
N ARG A 394 75.06 2.88 42.24
CA ARG A 394 75.70 3.07 43.55
C ARG A 394 76.39 1.81 44.07
N ILE A 395 75.83 0.63 43.78
CA ILE A 395 76.38 -0.67 44.20
C ILE A 395 77.51 -1.13 43.27
N THR A 396 77.53 -0.67 42.02
CA THR A 396 78.58 -1.00 41.04
C THR A 396 79.55 0.18 40.89
N VAL A 397 80.73 0.10 41.51
CA VAL A 397 81.86 1.01 41.23
C VAL A 397 82.41 0.71 39.82
N PRO A 398 82.86 1.72 39.04
CA PRO A 398 82.78 1.71 37.57
C PRO A 398 83.86 0.92 36.82
N MET A 399 83.49 0.32 35.68
CA MET A 399 84.36 0.20 34.51
C MET A 399 83.78 1.05 33.39
N HIS A 400 84.51 2.11 33.05
CA HIS A 400 84.24 2.98 31.93
C HIS A 400 84.18 2.21 30.61
N SER A 401 83.24 2.59 29.73
CA SER A 401 83.46 2.55 28.29
C SER A 401 82.65 3.66 27.64
N PHE A 402 83.40 4.62 27.09
CA PHE A 402 82.94 5.70 26.23
C PHE A 402 82.48 5.16 24.88
N ALA A 403 81.33 5.60 24.37
CA ALA A 403 81.13 5.92 22.95
C ALA A 403 79.82 6.67 22.68
N SER A 404 80.00 7.92 22.21
CA SER A 404 79.15 8.66 21.24
C SER A 404 77.68 8.93 21.57
N ILE A 405 77.48 10.06 22.25
CA ILE A 405 76.33 10.96 22.09
C ILE A 405 76.39 11.59 20.69
N SER A 406 75.33 11.43 19.90
CA SER A 406 75.02 12.32 18.78
C SER A 406 73.57 12.78 18.94
N ILE A 407 73.42 13.85 19.73
CA ILE A 407 72.18 14.59 19.90
C ILE A 407 72.15 15.65 18.79
N LYS A 408 71.22 15.52 17.85
CA LYS A 408 70.74 16.60 17.00
C LYS A 408 69.20 16.60 17.04
N SER A 409 68.68 17.71 17.54
CA SER A 409 67.32 18.25 17.34
C SER A 409 67.48 19.78 17.53
N PRO A 410 66.62 20.67 16.97
CA PRO A 410 65.21 20.46 16.61
C PRO A 410 64.76 21.12 15.28
N ALA A 411 63.58 20.73 14.78
CA ALA A 411 62.67 21.63 14.05
C ALA A 411 61.26 21.01 14.03
N PRO A 412 60.23 21.70 14.55
CA PRO A 412 58.84 21.31 14.39
C PRO A 412 58.21 22.08 13.22
N ASP A 413 57.75 21.38 12.20
CA ASP A 413 56.78 21.92 11.26
C ASP A 413 55.40 21.80 11.90
N VAL A 414 54.94 22.92 12.49
CA VAL A 414 53.57 23.12 12.93
C VAL A 414 52.81 23.66 11.73
N ASP A 415 52.12 22.79 11.00
CA ASP A 415 51.13 23.23 10.02
C ASP A 415 49.85 23.62 10.77
N HIS A 416 49.68 24.92 10.98
CA HIS A 416 48.45 25.51 11.45
C HIS A 416 47.39 25.34 10.36
N SER A 417 46.46 24.41 10.57
CA SER A 417 45.17 24.42 9.86
C SER A 417 44.36 25.62 10.38
N SER A 418 44.49 26.77 9.70
CA SER A 418 43.58 27.89 9.92
C SER A 418 42.22 27.53 9.30
N ASP A 419 41.27 27.24 10.17
CA ASP A 419 39.85 27.12 9.85
C ASP A 419 39.34 28.48 9.34
N GLY A 420 39.28 28.65 8.03
CA GLY A 420 38.68 29.82 7.38
C GLY A 420 37.17 29.61 7.25
N PRO A 421 36.33 30.63 7.53
CA PRO A 421 34.88 30.47 7.55
C PRO A 421 34.36 30.03 6.18
N SER A 422 33.72 28.87 6.14
CA SER A 422 33.12 28.30 4.94
C SER A 422 32.01 29.24 4.43
N ARG A 423 32.27 29.97 3.34
CA ARG A 423 31.24 30.68 2.58
C ARG A 423 30.32 29.65 1.94
N LYS A 424 29.11 29.49 2.49
CA LYS A 424 28.06 28.65 1.90
C LYS A 424 27.36 29.44 0.80
N THR A 425 27.66 29.13 -0.46
CA THR A 425 26.90 29.61 -1.61
C THR A 425 25.62 28.79 -1.74
N VAL A 426 24.46 29.42 -1.60
CA VAL A 426 23.17 28.78 -1.84
C VAL A 426 22.79 28.99 -3.30
N LEU A 427 22.68 27.90 -4.05
CA LEU A 427 22.13 27.88 -5.41
C LEU A 427 20.62 27.71 -5.32
N ILE A 428 19.87 28.68 -5.81
CA ILE A 428 18.42 28.56 -5.96
C ILE A 428 18.14 28.25 -7.43
N LYS A 429 17.69 27.03 -7.71
CA LYS A 429 17.21 26.57 -9.02
C LYS A 429 15.69 26.66 -9.00
N THR A 430 15.13 27.56 -9.80
CA THR A 430 13.67 27.68 -9.96
C THR A 430 13.30 27.01 -11.28
N ILE A 431 12.42 26.01 -11.20
CA ILE A 431 11.97 25.22 -12.35
C ILE A 431 10.47 25.49 -12.50
N GLU A 432 10.07 26.03 -13.64
CA GLU A 432 8.66 26.20 -13.99
C GLU A 432 8.25 25.06 -14.93
N THR A 433 7.37 24.18 -14.44
CA THR A 433 6.82 23.05 -15.20
C THR A 433 5.36 23.31 -15.58
N ARG A 434 5.04 23.05 -16.85
CA ARG A 434 3.66 23.03 -17.36
C ARG A 434 3.48 21.72 -18.11
N ASP A 435 2.44 20.97 -17.76
CA ASP A 435 2.11 19.68 -18.38
C ASP A 435 3.26 18.65 -18.35
N GLY A 436 4.07 18.67 -17.29
CA GLY A 436 5.15 17.71 -17.08
C GLY A 436 6.46 18.00 -17.82
N GLU A 437 6.49 19.00 -18.70
CA GLU A 437 7.73 19.46 -19.36
C GLU A 437 8.27 20.75 -18.73
N VAL A 438 9.60 20.85 -18.62
CA VAL A 438 10.30 22.00 -18.05
C VAL A 438 10.35 23.12 -19.08
N VAL A 439 9.59 24.19 -18.87
CA VAL A 439 9.43 25.29 -19.86
C VAL A 439 10.52 26.35 -19.70
N THR A 440 10.95 26.66 -18.48
CA THR A 440 12.09 27.56 -18.24
C THR A 440 12.92 27.13 -17.02
N GLU A 441 14.25 27.21 -17.16
CA GLU A 441 15.21 27.01 -16.06
C GLU A 441 16.02 28.29 -15.86
N SER A 442 15.97 28.86 -14.66
CA SER A 442 16.82 30.00 -14.29
C SER A 442 17.63 29.69 -13.02
N ARG A 443 18.92 30.04 -13.05
CA ARG A 443 19.89 29.83 -11.96
C ARG A 443 20.38 31.19 -11.48
N LYS A 444 20.14 31.48 -10.20
CA LYS A 444 20.61 32.73 -9.58
C LYS A 444 21.45 32.40 -8.35
N GLU A 445 22.67 32.91 -8.35
CA GLU A 445 23.62 32.74 -7.24
C GLU A 445 23.44 33.91 -6.27
N LYS A 446 23.16 33.61 -5.00
CA LYS A 446 22.99 34.63 -3.95
C LYS A 446 24.00 34.37 -2.85
N THR A 447 24.99 35.24 -2.73
CA THR A 447 25.96 35.25 -1.63
C THR A 447 25.35 36.03 -0.46
N SER A 448 25.02 35.34 0.64
CA SER A 448 24.62 36.01 1.88
C SER A 448 25.88 36.36 2.68
N GLU A 449 26.27 37.63 2.69
CA GLU A 449 27.18 38.15 3.70
C GLU A 449 26.41 38.30 5.01
N VAL A 450 26.79 37.49 6.00
CA VAL A 450 26.41 37.69 7.39
C VAL A 450 27.53 38.50 8.01
N ASP A 451 27.39 39.83 8.02
CA ASP A 451 28.25 40.70 8.81
C ASP A 451 28.02 40.39 10.29
N LYS A 452 29.11 40.19 11.02
CA LYS A 452 29.14 39.93 12.46
C LYS A 452 29.29 41.23 13.24
#